data_AF-A0A6N6KS95-F1
#
_entry.id   AF-A0A6N6KS95-F1
#
_cell.length_a   1.000
_cell.length_b   1.000
_cell.length_c   1.000
_cell.angle_alpha   90.00
_cell.angle_beta   90.00
_cell.angle_gamma   90.00
#
_symmetry.space_group_name_H-M   'P 1'
#
loop_
_entity.id
_entity.type
_entity.pdbx_description
1 polymer ?
#
loop_
_entity_poly.entity_id
_entity_poly.type
_entity_poly.pdbx_seq_one_letter_code
_entity_poly.pdbx_strand_id
1 'polypeptide(L)'
;EQGLVFTDKAFDGNEYTIKGWDYGWWETVESFKLELVNLSKDGYLYLRSLEDYYNSEGNPFAQPATVYSNIENGYGIFALGAAEVIEIPR
;
A
#
# COMPACT_ATOMS: atom_id res chain seq x y z
N GLU A 1 8.28 -0.82 -6.01
CA GLU A 1 6.94 -0.36 -6.44
C GLU A 1 6.02 -0.40 -5.24
N GLN A 2 5.16 0.60 -5.04
CA GLN A 2 4.17 0.58 -3.95
C GLN A 2 2.92 -0.15 -4.43
N GLY A 3 2.49 -1.17 -3.69
CA GLY A 3 1.21 -1.83 -3.92
C GLY A 3 0.02 -0.97 -3.49
N LEU A 4 -1.20 -1.44 -3.77
CA LEU A 4 -2.41 -0.80 -3.29
C LEU A 4 -2.43 -0.78 -1.75
N VAL A 5 -2.40 0.41 -1.17
CA VAL A 5 -2.60 0.60 0.27
C VAL A 5 -4.08 0.90 0.52
N PHE A 6 -4.67 0.25 1.52
CA PHE A 6 -6.08 0.47 1.87
C PHE A 6 -6.33 0.15 3.34
N THR A 7 -7.43 0.69 3.85
CA THR A 7 -7.93 0.41 5.19
C THR A 7 -8.87 -0.78 5.15
N ASP A 8 -8.85 -1.57 6.21
CA ASP A 8 -9.73 -2.70 6.45
C ASP A 8 -11.13 -2.34 6.96
N LYS A 9 -11.45 -1.06 7.16
CA LYS A 9 -12.74 -0.60 7.71
C LYS A 9 -13.98 -1.18 7.01
N ALA A 10 -13.87 -1.53 5.73
CA ALA A 10 -14.98 -2.10 4.97
C ALA A 10 -15.23 -3.59 5.25
N PHE A 11 -14.28 -4.28 5.89
CA PHE A 11 -14.36 -5.72 6.17
C PHE A 11 -13.96 -6.10 7.61
N ASP A 12 -13.31 -5.23 8.39
CA ASP A 12 -13.14 -5.18 9.86
C ASP A 12 -13.30 -6.53 10.60
N GLY A 13 -12.32 -7.42 10.43
CA GLY A 13 -12.28 -8.73 11.09
C GLY A 13 -13.13 -9.84 10.44
N ASN A 14 -13.87 -9.52 9.39
CA ASN A 14 -14.60 -10.49 8.57
C ASN A 14 -13.76 -10.92 7.35
N GLU A 15 -14.07 -12.09 6.84
CA GLU A 15 -13.47 -12.61 5.62
C GLU A 15 -13.87 -11.76 4.40
N TYR A 16 -12.89 -11.49 3.54
CA TYR A 16 -13.10 -10.77 2.28
C TYR A 16 -12.40 -11.50 1.13
N THR A 17 -13.07 -11.59 -0.02
CA THR A 17 -12.51 -12.23 -1.22
C THR A 17 -11.96 -11.20 -2.19
N ILE A 18 -10.65 -11.27 -2.45
CA ILE A 18 -10.01 -10.50 -3.51
C ILE A 18 -10.19 -11.24 -4.83
N LYS A 19 -10.69 -10.54 -5.86
CA LYS A 19 -10.80 -11.06 -7.22
C LYS A 19 -9.91 -10.23 -8.15
N GLY A 20 -9.09 -10.90 -8.94
CA GLY A 20 -8.22 -10.28 -9.94
C GLY A 20 -8.36 -10.98 -11.28
N TRP A 21 -8.02 -10.28 -12.35
CA TRP A 21 -7.95 -10.81 -13.71
C TRP A 21 -6.59 -10.47 -14.30
N ASP A 22 -6.02 -11.44 -15.01
CA ASP A 22 -4.85 -11.23 -15.87
C ASP A 22 -5.27 -11.34 -17.33
N TYR A 23 -4.82 -10.40 -18.15
CA TYR A 23 -4.96 -10.46 -19.60
C TYR A 23 -3.58 -10.74 -20.19
N GLY A 24 -3.21 -12.01 -20.27
CA GLY A 24 -1.90 -12.42 -20.81
C GLY A 24 -1.88 -12.27 -22.33
N TRP A 25 -1.02 -11.40 -22.85
CA TRP A 25 -0.92 -11.16 -24.30
C TRP A 25 0.31 -11.81 -24.96
N TRP A 26 1.46 -11.92 -24.27
CA TRP A 26 2.73 -12.25 -24.95
C TRP A 26 3.74 -13.11 -24.17
N GLU A 27 3.49 -13.45 -22.89
CA GLU A 27 4.38 -14.29 -22.08
C GLU A 27 3.63 -15.43 -21.37
N THR A 28 4.28 -16.59 -21.31
CA THR A 28 3.84 -17.72 -20.49
C THR A 28 4.14 -17.37 -19.03
N VAL A 29 3.17 -16.80 -18.32
CA VAL A 29 3.26 -16.63 -16.87
C VAL A 29 3.02 -17.98 -16.22
N GLU A 30 3.99 -18.53 -15.49
CA GLU A 30 3.84 -19.82 -14.81
C GLU A 30 3.05 -19.68 -13.48
N SER A 31 3.24 -18.57 -12.79
CA SER A 31 2.53 -18.24 -11.55
C SER A 31 2.48 -16.73 -11.30
N PHE A 32 1.49 -16.32 -10.51
CA PHE A 32 1.36 -14.97 -9.97
C PHE A 32 1.79 -14.97 -8.51
N LYS A 33 2.54 -13.95 -8.11
CA LYS A 33 2.88 -13.70 -6.71
C LYS A 33 1.98 -12.60 -6.17
N LEU A 34 1.18 -12.93 -5.17
CA LEU A 34 0.41 -11.95 -4.39
C LEU A 34 1.10 -11.74 -3.04
N GLU A 35 1.43 -10.50 -2.71
CA GLU A 35 1.96 -10.12 -1.40
C GLU A 35 0.91 -9.29 -0.66
N LEU A 36 0.47 -9.78 0.49
CA LEU A 36 -0.44 -9.09 1.38
C LEU A 36 0.34 -8.63 2.62
N VAL A 37 0.36 -7.32 2.85
CA VAL A 37 1.09 -6.74 3.98
C VAL A 37 0.10 -6.11 4.95
N ASN A 38 0.01 -6.67 6.16
CA ASN A 38 -0.67 -6.00 7.26
C ASN A 38 0.25 -4.90 7.81
N LEU A 39 -0.30 -3.71 8.05
CA LEU A 39 0.45 -2.55 8.49
C LEU A 39 -0.07 -2.06 9.84
N SER A 40 0.87 -1.64 10.69
CA SER A 40 0.55 -0.75 11.80
C SER A 40 -0.14 0.53 11.29
N LYS A 41 -0.95 1.15 12.15
CA LYS A 41 -1.63 2.42 11.84
C LYS A 41 -0.65 3.49 11.35
N ASP A 42 0.50 3.61 12.00
CA ASP A 42 1.52 4.62 11.66
C ASP A 42 2.14 4.34 10.28
N GLY A 43 2.38 3.07 9.94
CA GLY A 43 2.81 2.67 8.60
C GLY A 43 1.78 2.99 7.52
N TYR A 44 0.50 2.73 7.79
CA TYR A 44 -0.60 3.11 6.89
C TYR A 44 -0.66 4.63 6.68
N LEU A 45 -0.63 5.42 7.76
CA LEU A 45 -0.68 6.89 7.70
C LEU A 45 0.51 7.46 6.94
N TYR A 46 1.71 6.91 7.16
CA TYR A 46 2.91 7.28 6.42
C TYR A 46 2.74 7.08 4.91
N LEU A 47 2.41 5.85 4.49
CA LEU A 47 2.27 5.53 3.07
C LEU A 47 1.18 6.37 2.39
N ARG A 48 0.05 6.60 3.07
CA ARG A 48 -1.01 7.48 2.57
C ARG A 48 -0.56 8.93 2.39
N SER A 49 0.05 9.50 3.42
CA SER A 49 0.55 10.89 3.34
C SER A 49 1.65 11.05 2.28
N LEU A 50 2.41 10.00 2.02
CA LEU A 50 3.44 9.98 1.00
C LEU A 50 2.84 9.89 -0.41
N GLU A 51 1.80 9.07 -0.60
CA GLU A 51 1.00 9.04 -1.82
C GLU A 51 0.37 10.42 -2.11
N ASP A 52 -0.23 11.05 -1.10
CA ASP A 52 -0.78 12.40 -1.22
C ASP A 52 0.29 13.44 -1.61
N TYR A 53 1.49 13.35 -1.02
CA TYR A 53 2.64 14.18 -1.38
C TYR A 53 2.98 14.04 -2.87
N TYR A 54 3.18 12.82 -3.36
CA TYR A 54 3.51 12.59 -4.77
C TYR A 54 2.38 13.01 -5.72
N ASN A 55 1.12 12.81 -5.34
CA ASN A 55 -0.03 13.25 -6.13
C ASN A 55 -0.17 14.78 -6.19
N SER A 56 0.37 15.50 -5.21
CA SER A 56 0.41 16.96 -5.19
C SER A 56 1.62 17.55 -5.93
N GLU A 57 2.63 16.72 -6.26
CA GLU A 57 3.86 17.15 -6.90
C GLU A 57 3.58 17.75 -8.29
N GLY A 58 4.13 18.94 -8.55
CA GLY A 58 3.95 19.64 -9.83
C GLY A 58 2.58 20.30 -10.02
N ASN A 59 1.66 20.22 -9.05
CA ASN A 59 0.39 20.95 -9.09
C ASN A 59 0.53 22.33 -8.42
N PRO A 60 0.51 23.45 -9.17
CA PRO A 60 0.74 24.79 -8.63
C PRO A 60 -0.43 25.31 -7.77
N PHE A 61 -1.53 24.56 -7.68
CA PHE A 61 -2.70 24.88 -6.88
C PHE A 61 -2.93 23.90 -5.73
N ALA A 62 -2.11 22.85 -5.61
CA ALA A 62 -2.19 21.93 -4.48
C ALA A 62 -1.56 22.58 -3.24
N GLN A 63 -2.17 22.36 -2.08
CA GLN A 63 -1.51 22.65 -0.81
C GLN A 63 -0.35 21.66 -0.62
N PRO A 64 0.79 22.07 -0.03
CA PRO A 64 1.88 21.15 0.29
C PRO A 64 1.35 20.03 1.19
N ALA A 65 1.40 18.78 0.71
CA ALA A 65 1.06 17.62 1.52
C ALA A 65 2.19 17.37 2.53
N THR A 66 1.84 17.31 3.81
CA THR A 66 2.81 16.98 4.87
C THR A 66 2.92 15.46 4.98
N VAL A 67 4.13 14.93 4.84
CA VAL A 67 4.38 13.51 5.08
C VAL A 67 4.33 13.24 6.58
N TYR A 68 3.55 12.24 6.98
CA TYR A 68 3.37 11.82 8.36
C TYR A 68 4.69 11.35 8.99
N SER A 69 4.87 11.62 10.27
CA SER A 69 6.02 11.21 11.09
C SER A 69 5.54 10.92 12.51
N ASN A 70 6.10 9.89 13.15
CA ASN A 70 5.86 9.58 14.56
C ASN A 70 7.14 9.66 15.42
N ILE A 71 8.24 10.20 14.86
CA ILE A 71 9.47 10.43 15.59
C ILE A 71 9.44 11.81 16.24
N GLU A 72 9.46 11.86 17.57
CA GLU A 72 9.53 13.10 18.32
C GLU A 72 10.92 13.74 18.18
N ASN A 73 10.96 15.08 18.01
CA ASN A 73 12.19 15.85 17.86
C ASN A 73 13.12 15.38 16.72
N GLY A 74 12.55 14.78 15.67
CA GLY A 74 13.32 14.26 14.54
C GLY A 74 12.47 14.05 13.29
N TYR A 75 13.09 13.41 12.30
CA TYR A 75 12.44 13.05 11.04
C TYR A 75 12.47 11.54 10.88
N GLY A 76 11.36 10.97 10.42
CA GLY A 76 11.26 9.57 10.06
C GLY A 76 9.96 8.95 10.51
N ILE A 77 9.88 7.63 10.36
CA ILE A 77 8.73 6.85 10.75
C ILE A 77 9.23 5.57 11.41
N PHE A 78 8.60 5.21 12.52
CA PHE A 78 8.67 3.87 13.09
C PHE A 78 7.34 3.16 12.81
N ALA A 79 7.40 2.04 12.09
CA ALA A 79 6.21 1.28 11.74
C ALA A 79 6.50 -0.22 11.76
N LEU A 80 5.44 -0.99 11.98
CA LEU A 80 5.46 -2.45 11.85
C LEU A 80 4.67 -2.87 10.62
N GLY A 81 5.11 -3.95 10.01
CA GLY A 81 4.40 -4.65 8.94
C GLY A 81 4.63 -6.15 9.02
N ALA A 82 3.62 -6.93 8.66
CA ALA A 82 3.70 -8.37 8.52
C ALA A 82 3.28 -8.74 7.09
N ALA A 83 4.16 -9.41 6.37
CA ALA A 83 3.93 -9.79 4.98
C ALA A 83 3.63 -11.29 4.87
N GLU A 84 2.61 -11.59 4.08
CA GLU A 84 2.30 -12.93 3.61
C GLU A 84 2.41 -12.96 2.10
N VAL A 85 3.04 -14.01 1.58
CA VAL A 85 3.24 -14.20 0.14
C VAL A 85 2.51 -15.46 -0.28
N ILE A 86 1.68 -15.32 -1.31
CA ILE A 86 0.91 -16.41 -1.90
C ILE A 86 1.33 -16.54 -3.36
N GLU A 87 1.73 -17.76 -3.74
CA GLU A 87 1.96 -18.13 -5.14
C GLU A 87 0.69 -18.76 -5.72
N ILE A 88 0.18 -18.16 -6.78
CA ILE A 88 -1.03 -18.60 -7.48
C ILE A 88 -0.57 -19.15 -8.84
N PRO A 89 -0.58 -20.47 -9.05
CA PRO A 89 -0.24 -21.04 -10.36
C PRO A 89 -1.25 -20.57 -11.42
N ARG A 90 -0.77 -20.41 -12.66
CA ARG A 90 -1.65 -20.06 -13.79
C ARG A 90 -2.47 -21.26 -14.27
#